data_AF-A0A975DI03-F1
#
_entry.id   AF-A0A975DI03-F1
#
_cell.length_a   1.000
_cell.length_b   1.000
_cell.length_c   1.000
_cell.angle_alpha   90.00
_cell.angle_beta   90.00
_cell.angle_gamma   90.00
#
_symmetry.space_group_name_H-M   'P 1'
#
loop_
_entity.id
_entity.type
_entity.pdbx_description
1 polymer ?
#
loop_
_entity_poly.entity_id
_entity_poly.type
_entity_poly.pdbx_seq_one_letter_code
_entity_poly.pdbx_strand_id
1 'polypeptide(L)'
;MRGFNLAAEESNQVLREALQRRLRGETNELSKNEWLSRFATAFNRTTDQVIQDNILSFDNVAFALGEYQRSQVLINSPWSQFVQGNTSALTDEQLKGAKLFYSTKSQGGFDCVACHSGDFMTDEQFHIIAMPQIGRGKGDGEDGSNDFGRFRETNVETDKFAFRTPHLTNIEVTAPYGHDGAFATLEAVIEHHLNPEVSIANYDPSDVQPGIQTTHWVNNTNQALDVLKMNMDAGRSLLTTIDFSVEQITQLVAFLKAQTDPCTKDHNCLIKWVPAPTMDADNTLLIAEFQE
;
A
#
# COMPACT_ATOMS: atom_id res chain seq x y z
N MET A 1 1.69 5.96 -10.62
CA MET A 1 0.79 7.05 -11.04
C MET A 1 1.31 7.64 -12.35
N ARG A 2 0.58 7.53 -13.45
CA ARG A 2 0.75 8.52 -14.53
C ARG A 2 0.16 9.82 -14.00
N GLY A 3 0.93 10.90 -13.99
CA GLY A 3 0.33 12.23 -13.83
C GLY A 3 -0.65 12.42 -14.98
N PHE A 4 -1.89 12.82 -14.68
CA PHE A 4 -2.97 12.90 -15.67
C PHE A 4 -2.69 13.90 -16.80
N ASN A 5 -1.68 14.77 -16.64
CA ASN A 5 -1.39 15.88 -17.55
C ASN A 5 -0.09 15.74 -18.35
N LEU A 6 0.75 14.72 -18.11
CA LEU A 6 2.08 14.67 -18.74
C LEU A 6 2.10 14.07 -20.15
N ALA A 7 0.99 13.48 -20.60
CA ALA A 7 0.62 13.21 -21.99
C ALA A 7 -0.44 12.10 -22.01
N ALA A 8 -1.71 12.48 -21.96
CA ALA A 8 -2.81 11.52 -21.98
C ALA A 8 -2.85 10.68 -23.28
N GLU A 9 -2.22 11.17 -24.35
CA GLU A 9 -2.27 10.57 -25.70
C GLU A 9 -0.92 10.06 -26.22
N GLU A 10 0.17 10.18 -25.46
CA GLU A 10 1.49 9.70 -25.91
C GLU A 10 1.79 8.26 -25.48
N SER A 11 2.61 7.58 -26.28
CA SER A 11 3.08 6.25 -25.94
C SER A 11 3.99 6.29 -24.70
N ASN A 12 4.04 5.17 -23.95
CA ASN A 12 4.98 5.01 -22.84
C ASN A 12 6.43 5.28 -23.25
N GLN A 13 6.79 5.01 -24.51
CA GLN A 13 8.15 5.22 -24.99
C GLN A 13 8.50 6.71 -25.03
N VAL A 14 7.60 7.55 -25.56
CA VAL A 14 7.82 9.00 -25.63
C VAL A 14 7.97 9.60 -24.23
N LEU A 15 7.13 9.17 -23.28
CA LEU A 15 7.24 9.59 -21.88
C LEU A 15 8.58 9.22 -21.25
N ARG A 16 9.08 8.00 -21.50
CA ARG A 16 10.38 7.53 -20.99
C ARG A 16 11.54 8.33 -21.59
N GLU A 17 11.46 8.65 -22.88
CA GLU A 17 12.46 9.47 -23.56
C GLU A 17 12.45 10.91 -23.02
N ALA A 18 11.28 11.52 -22.85
CA ALA A 18 11.14 12.85 -22.27
C ALA A 18 11.78 12.93 -20.86
N LEU A 19 11.50 11.94 -20.00
CA LEU A 19 12.11 11.86 -18.67
C LEU A 19 13.63 11.74 -18.73
N GLN A 20 14.18 10.92 -19.63
CA GLN A 20 15.63 10.80 -19.80
C GLN A 20 16.26 12.11 -20.24
N ARG A 21 15.68 12.78 -21.24
CA ARG A 21 16.16 14.08 -21.74
C ARG A 21 16.16 15.13 -20.63
N ARG A 22 15.09 15.17 -19.83
CA ARG A 22 14.99 16.06 -18.67
C ARG A 22 16.11 15.82 -17.68
N LEU A 23 16.31 14.56 -17.26
CA LEU A 23 17.36 14.19 -16.31
C LEU A 23 18.78 14.40 -16.87
N ARG A 24 19.00 14.28 -18.19
CA ARG A 24 20.30 14.60 -18.82
C ARG A 24 20.58 16.09 -18.98
N GLY A 25 19.60 16.96 -18.69
CA GLY A 25 19.75 18.40 -18.90
C GLY A 25 19.63 18.81 -20.37
N GLU A 26 19.04 17.96 -21.21
CA GLU A 26 18.73 18.28 -22.61
C GLU A 26 17.47 19.15 -22.74
N THR A 27 16.84 19.45 -21.60
CA THR A 27 15.71 20.36 -21.45
C THR A 27 16.05 21.42 -20.40
N ASN A 28 15.58 22.65 -20.56
CA ASN A 28 15.77 23.73 -19.56
C ASN A 28 14.69 23.71 -18.46
N GLU A 29 14.16 22.54 -18.10
CA GLU A 29 13.04 22.38 -17.16
C GLU A 29 13.47 22.35 -15.68
N LEU A 30 14.74 22.06 -15.39
CA LEU A 30 15.25 21.96 -14.02
C LEU A 30 16.18 23.16 -13.74
N SER A 31 15.92 23.89 -12.65
CA SER A 31 16.73 25.05 -12.24
C SER A 31 18.12 24.67 -11.73
N LYS A 32 18.25 23.42 -11.26
CA LYS A 32 19.48 22.73 -10.88
C LYS A 32 19.40 21.33 -11.50
N ASN A 33 20.49 20.77 -12.01
CA ASN A 33 20.49 19.38 -12.49
C ASN A 33 21.85 18.73 -12.30
N GLU A 34 21.94 17.85 -11.30
CA GLU A 34 23.13 17.08 -10.96
C GLU A 34 23.00 15.59 -11.29
N TRP A 35 21.99 15.19 -12.07
CA TRP A 35 21.72 13.76 -12.30
C TRP A 35 22.82 13.06 -13.11
N LEU A 36 23.40 13.73 -14.11
CA LEU A 36 24.52 13.16 -14.88
C LEU A 36 25.73 12.82 -13.99
N SER A 37 26.12 13.71 -13.07
CA SER A 37 27.26 13.47 -12.17
C SER A 37 26.95 12.40 -11.12
N ARG A 38 25.69 12.33 -10.66
CA ARG A 38 25.23 11.29 -9.73
C ARG A 38 25.21 9.91 -10.38
N PHE A 39 24.73 9.80 -11.61
CA PHE A 39 24.80 8.55 -12.38
C PHE A 39 26.25 8.17 -12.70
N ALA A 40 27.11 9.14 -13.02
CA ALA A 40 28.54 8.89 -13.21
C ALA A 40 29.17 8.27 -11.96
N THR A 41 28.86 8.81 -10.79
CA THR A 41 29.32 8.28 -9.49
C THR A 41 28.76 6.88 -9.23
N ALA A 42 27.44 6.70 -9.33
CA ALA A 42 26.76 5.45 -8.99
C ALA A 42 27.17 4.28 -9.89
N PHE A 43 27.41 4.53 -11.17
CA PHE A 43 27.80 3.50 -12.15
C PHE A 43 29.32 3.40 -12.36
N ASN A 44 30.12 4.14 -11.57
CA ASN A 44 31.58 4.21 -11.67
C ASN A 44 32.04 4.55 -13.11
N ARG A 45 31.65 5.73 -13.57
CA ARG A 45 31.87 6.28 -14.92
C ARG A 45 32.17 7.77 -14.86
N THR A 46 32.65 8.34 -15.96
CA THR A 46 32.67 9.79 -16.16
C THR A 46 31.32 10.28 -16.69
N THR A 47 31.05 11.58 -16.60
CA THR A 47 29.85 12.19 -17.21
C THR A 47 29.78 11.98 -18.72
N ASP A 48 30.94 12.04 -19.40
CA ASP A 48 31.03 11.79 -20.84
C ASP A 48 30.64 10.35 -21.18
N GLN A 49 31.10 9.38 -20.39
CA GLN A 49 30.70 7.97 -20.54
C GLN A 49 29.21 7.77 -20.25
N VAL A 50 28.63 8.48 -19.28
CA VAL A 50 27.19 8.42 -19.01
C VAL A 50 26.37 8.84 -20.23
N ILE A 51 26.82 9.86 -20.97
CA ILE A 51 26.17 10.33 -22.19
C ILE A 51 26.43 9.37 -23.35
N GLN A 52 27.70 9.04 -23.62
CA GLN A 52 28.11 8.21 -24.77
C GLN A 52 27.53 6.80 -24.70
N ASP A 53 27.55 6.19 -23.52
CA ASP A 53 27.07 4.82 -23.29
C ASP A 53 25.60 4.79 -22.88
N ASN A 54 24.89 5.93 -22.92
CA ASN A 54 23.46 6.03 -22.63
C ASN A 54 23.10 5.49 -21.22
N ILE A 55 23.94 5.73 -20.21
CA ILE A 55 23.80 5.15 -18.86
C ILE A 55 22.65 5.77 -18.10
N LEU A 56 22.35 7.05 -18.30
CA LEU A 56 21.14 7.67 -17.76
C LEU A 56 19.93 7.27 -18.62
N SER A 57 19.60 5.98 -18.66
CA SER A 57 18.48 5.41 -19.40
C SER A 57 17.30 5.11 -18.47
N PHE A 58 16.11 4.87 -19.03
CA PHE A 58 14.96 4.44 -18.25
C PHE A 58 15.26 3.15 -17.45
N ASP A 59 15.95 2.19 -18.05
CA ASP A 59 16.27 0.91 -17.41
C ASP A 59 17.21 1.10 -16.22
N ASN A 60 18.22 1.97 -16.34
CA ASN A 60 19.14 2.26 -15.24
C ASN A 60 18.52 3.14 -14.16
N VAL A 61 17.59 4.04 -14.52
CA VAL A 61 16.76 4.75 -13.53
C VAL A 61 15.89 3.77 -12.75
N ALA A 62 15.21 2.85 -13.44
CA ALA A 62 14.40 1.80 -12.82
C ALA A 62 15.26 0.86 -11.95
N PHE A 63 16.46 0.52 -12.41
CA PHE A 63 17.43 -0.28 -11.65
C PHE A 63 17.86 0.44 -10.36
N ALA A 64 18.25 1.71 -10.44
CA ALA A 64 18.65 2.50 -9.27
C ALA A 64 17.51 2.66 -8.25
N LEU A 65 16.28 2.91 -8.71
CA LEU A 65 15.09 2.92 -7.86
C LEU A 65 14.85 1.55 -7.20
N GLY A 66 15.04 0.47 -7.96
CA GLY A 66 14.92 -0.89 -7.45
C GLY A 66 15.95 -1.23 -6.36
N GLU A 67 17.20 -0.79 -6.52
CA GLU A 67 18.24 -0.95 -5.49
C GLU A 67 17.90 -0.16 -4.23
N TYR A 68 17.41 1.08 -4.38
CA TYR A 68 16.93 1.89 -3.26
C TYR A 68 15.80 1.17 -2.50
N GLN A 69 14.78 0.67 -3.20
CA GLN A 69 13.68 -0.09 -2.60
C GLN A 69 14.15 -1.38 -1.92
N ARG A 70 15.05 -2.16 -2.56
CA ARG A 70 15.63 -3.39 -1.96
C ARG A 70 16.46 -3.13 -0.72
N SER A 71 17.06 -1.95 -0.60
CA SER A 71 17.88 -1.60 0.56
C SER A 71 17.06 -1.37 1.84
N GLN A 72 15.75 -1.12 1.73
CA GLN A 72 14.85 -0.83 2.85
C GLN A 72 14.33 -2.11 3.52
N VAL A 73 15.24 -2.84 4.17
CA VAL A 73 14.90 -4.06 4.92
C VAL A 73 14.45 -3.69 6.33
N LEU A 74 13.13 -3.64 6.54
CA LEU A 74 12.45 -3.22 7.77
C LEU A 74 11.54 -4.35 8.29
N ILE A 75 12.14 -5.47 8.67
CA ILE A 75 11.44 -6.73 9.00
C ILE A 75 11.77 -7.28 10.40
N ASN A 76 12.50 -6.53 11.23
CA ASN A 76 12.87 -6.94 12.59
C ASN A 76 11.80 -6.51 13.60
N SER A 77 10.63 -7.12 13.52
CA SER A 77 9.49 -6.83 14.38
C SER A 77 9.44 -7.73 15.64
N PRO A 78 8.68 -7.35 16.69
CA PRO A 78 8.39 -8.24 17.81
C PRO A 78 7.86 -9.62 17.38
N TRP A 79 6.99 -9.66 16.36
CA TRP A 79 6.50 -10.92 15.80
C TRP A 79 7.62 -11.74 15.15
N SER A 80 8.49 -11.13 14.34
CA SER A 80 9.58 -11.87 13.70
C SER A 80 10.54 -12.46 14.74
N GLN A 81 10.82 -11.72 15.82
CA GLN A 81 11.66 -12.21 16.92
C GLN A 81 10.99 -13.37 17.66
N PHE A 82 9.68 -13.30 17.89
CA PHE A 82 8.91 -14.38 18.49
C PHE A 82 8.97 -15.67 17.66
N VAL A 83 8.75 -15.58 16.35
CA VAL A 83 8.83 -16.71 15.41
C VAL A 83 10.25 -17.30 15.37
N GLN A 84 11.29 -16.47 15.54
CA GLN A 84 12.68 -16.90 15.64
C GLN A 84 13.06 -17.49 17.02
N GLY A 85 12.10 -17.63 17.94
CA GLY A 85 12.28 -18.31 19.23
C GLY A 85 12.43 -17.40 20.45
N ASN A 86 12.38 -16.07 20.29
CA ASN A 86 12.33 -15.16 21.43
C ASN A 86 10.90 -15.10 21.99
N THR A 87 10.55 -16.05 22.86
CA THR A 87 9.20 -16.13 23.45
C THR A 87 8.82 -14.95 24.33
N SER A 88 9.78 -14.09 24.70
CA SER A 88 9.54 -12.84 25.44
C SER A 88 9.35 -11.61 24.54
N ALA A 89 9.40 -11.75 23.21
CA ALA A 89 9.25 -10.63 22.28
C ALA A 89 7.82 -10.07 22.21
N LEU A 90 6.81 -10.88 22.56
CA LEU A 90 5.41 -10.46 22.57
C LEU A 90 4.90 -10.26 24.00
N THR A 91 4.01 -9.28 24.16
CA THR A 91 3.17 -9.16 25.35
C THR A 91 2.06 -10.21 25.34
N ASP A 92 1.45 -10.47 26.50
CA ASP A 92 0.30 -11.37 26.61
C ASP A 92 -0.86 -10.96 25.69
N GLU A 93 -1.09 -9.65 25.54
CA GLU A 93 -2.16 -9.12 24.70
C GLU A 93 -1.88 -9.34 23.21
N GLN A 94 -0.63 -9.14 22.78
CA GLN A 94 -0.18 -9.46 21.43
C GLN A 94 -0.31 -10.96 21.13
N LEU A 95 -0.02 -11.81 22.11
CA LEU A 95 -0.15 -13.25 21.97
C LEU A 95 -1.62 -13.69 21.86
N LYS A 96 -2.54 -13.08 22.61
CA LYS A 96 -3.99 -13.31 22.44
C LYS A 96 -4.46 -12.87 21.05
N GLY A 97 -4.01 -11.70 20.59
CA GLY A 97 -4.29 -11.22 19.24
C GLY A 97 -3.78 -12.15 18.15
N ALA A 98 -2.56 -12.68 18.30
CA ALA A 98 -2.01 -13.69 17.39
C ALA A 98 -2.89 -14.94 17.36
N LYS A 99 -3.39 -15.40 18.52
CA LYS A 99 -4.30 -16.55 18.56
C LYS A 99 -5.60 -16.28 17.81
N LEU A 100 -6.20 -15.08 17.96
CA LEU A 100 -7.39 -14.70 17.19
C LEU A 100 -7.09 -14.69 15.68
N PHE A 101 -5.95 -14.12 15.27
CA PHE A 101 -5.55 -14.00 13.87
C PHE A 101 -5.36 -15.37 13.19
N TYR A 102 -4.68 -16.30 13.87
CA TYR A 102 -4.29 -17.60 13.30
C TYR A 102 -5.32 -18.71 13.49
N SER A 103 -6.32 -18.53 14.36
CA SER A 103 -7.34 -19.55 14.62
C SER A 103 -8.54 -19.33 13.71
N THR A 104 -9.12 -20.42 13.21
CA THR A 104 -10.35 -20.37 12.42
C THR A 104 -11.53 -19.86 13.27
N LYS A 105 -12.61 -19.42 12.62
CA LYS A 105 -13.88 -19.10 13.31
C LYS A 105 -14.36 -20.23 14.22
N SER A 106 -14.24 -21.48 13.74
CA SER A 106 -14.68 -22.67 14.49
C SER A 106 -13.87 -22.91 15.78
N GLN A 107 -12.67 -22.34 15.87
CA GLN A 107 -11.78 -22.41 17.03
C GLN A 107 -11.89 -21.16 17.92
N GLY A 108 -12.83 -20.25 17.61
CA GLY A 108 -13.00 -18.98 18.34
C GLY A 108 -12.05 -17.86 17.91
N GLY A 109 -11.38 -18.00 16.75
CA GLY A 109 -10.60 -16.92 16.13
C GLY A 109 -11.33 -16.24 14.97
N PHE A 110 -10.57 -15.50 14.18
CA PHE A 110 -11.05 -14.66 13.08
C PHE A 110 -10.55 -15.08 11.70
N ASP A 111 -9.75 -16.15 11.63
CA ASP A 111 -9.26 -16.76 10.38
C ASP A 111 -8.55 -15.77 9.44
N CYS A 112 -7.96 -14.71 9.99
CA CYS A 112 -7.26 -13.68 9.21
C CYS A 112 -6.11 -14.28 8.39
N VAL A 113 -5.47 -15.33 8.92
CA VAL A 113 -4.40 -16.08 8.26
C VAL A 113 -4.84 -16.75 6.96
N ALA A 114 -6.13 -16.96 6.73
CA ALA A 114 -6.62 -17.58 5.48
C ALA A 114 -6.17 -16.81 4.22
N CYS A 115 -6.06 -15.47 4.31
CA CYS A 115 -5.49 -14.63 3.27
C CYS A 115 -4.13 -14.03 3.68
N HIS A 116 -3.97 -13.62 4.93
CA HIS A 116 -2.75 -12.99 5.44
C HIS A 116 -1.77 -14.04 5.99
N SER A 117 -1.21 -14.86 5.09
CA SER A 117 -0.37 -16.02 5.44
C SER A 117 1.11 -15.83 5.11
N GLY A 118 1.94 -16.77 5.59
CA GLY A 118 3.37 -16.82 5.30
C GLY A 118 4.18 -15.70 5.97
N ASP A 119 5.47 -15.64 5.62
CA ASP A 119 6.44 -14.73 6.25
C ASP A 119 6.10 -13.25 6.03
N PHE A 120 5.39 -12.93 4.94
CA PHE A 120 4.99 -11.56 4.57
C PHE A 120 3.53 -11.23 4.92
N MET A 121 2.79 -12.18 5.53
CA MET A 121 1.37 -12.01 5.85
C MET A 121 0.48 -11.64 4.65
N THR A 122 0.70 -12.32 3.53
CA THR A 122 -0.05 -12.19 2.30
C THR A 122 0.04 -13.47 1.48
N ASP A 123 -1.08 -13.88 0.90
CA ASP A 123 -1.16 -14.93 -0.12
C ASP A 123 -0.91 -14.40 -1.55
N GLU A 124 -0.73 -13.08 -1.67
CA GLU A 124 -0.66 -12.32 -2.93
C GLU A 124 -1.84 -12.51 -3.89
N GLN A 125 -2.94 -13.10 -3.41
CA GLN A 125 -4.16 -13.33 -4.19
C GLN A 125 -5.06 -12.09 -4.17
N PHE A 126 -6.15 -12.17 -4.93
CA PHE A 126 -7.11 -11.09 -5.09
C PHE A 126 -8.44 -11.50 -4.45
N HIS A 127 -8.93 -10.67 -3.53
CA HIS A 127 -10.16 -10.94 -2.79
C HIS A 127 -11.10 -9.75 -2.86
N ILE A 128 -12.39 -10.06 -2.81
CA ILE A 128 -13.47 -9.07 -2.74
C ILE A 128 -13.89 -9.00 -1.28
N ILE A 129 -13.73 -7.84 -0.65
CA ILE A 129 -14.13 -7.61 0.75
C ILE A 129 -15.07 -6.41 0.90
N ALA A 130 -15.50 -5.81 -0.22
CA ALA A 130 -16.43 -4.69 -0.27
C ALA A 130 -15.97 -3.44 0.51
N MET A 131 -14.67 -3.13 0.46
CA MET A 131 -14.11 -1.91 1.03
C MET A 131 -14.90 -0.68 0.54
N PRO A 132 -15.25 0.29 1.41
CA PRO A 132 -15.90 1.52 0.97
C PRO A 132 -15.15 2.13 -0.20
N GLN A 133 -15.86 2.49 -1.26
CA GLN A 133 -15.32 2.98 -2.52
C GLN A 133 -15.31 4.50 -2.51
N ILE A 134 -14.30 5.11 -1.90
CA ILE A 134 -14.12 6.56 -1.85
C ILE A 134 -13.17 7.05 -2.95
N GLY A 135 -13.12 8.36 -3.14
CA GLY A 135 -12.33 9.02 -4.16
C GLY A 135 -13.02 9.06 -5.53
N ARG A 136 -12.20 9.27 -6.57
CA ARG A 136 -12.65 9.46 -7.95
C ARG A 136 -12.77 8.17 -8.77
N GLY A 137 -12.46 7.02 -8.18
CA GLY A 137 -12.32 5.75 -8.89
C GLY A 137 -11.18 5.71 -9.91
N LYS A 138 -11.34 4.85 -10.93
CA LYS A 138 -10.39 4.61 -12.03
C LYS A 138 -10.99 4.84 -13.42
N GLY A 139 -12.15 5.48 -13.51
CA GLY A 139 -12.85 5.70 -14.78
C GLY A 139 -13.80 4.57 -15.16
N ASP A 140 -14.12 3.66 -14.24
CA ASP A 140 -14.99 2.51 -14.49
C ASP A 140 -16.46 2.82 -14.13
N GLY A 141 -17.38 2.01 -14.64
CA GLY A 141 -18.83 2.17 -14.44
C GLY A 141 -19.45 3.25 -15.33
N GLU A 142 -20.77 3.42 -15.23
CA GLU A 142 -21.53 4.33 -16.12
C GLU A 142 -21.15 5.80 -15.94
N ASP A 143 -20.84 6.22 -14.71
CA ASP A 143 -20.46 7.59 -14.37
C ASP A 143 -18.92 7.79 -14.25
N GLY A 144 -18.14 6.74 -14.53
CA GLY A 144 -16.69 6.75 -14.44
C GLY A 144 -16.12 6.83 -13.02
N SER A 145 -16.95 6.70 -11.97
CA SER A 145 -16.52 6.89 -10.57
C SER A 145 -16.05 5.61 -9.87
N ASN A 146 -16.14 4.43 -10.52
CA ASN A 146 -15.79 3.15 -9.89
C ASN A 146 -14.30 2.81 -10.08
N ASP A 147 -13.78 1.98 -9.16
CA ASP A 147 -12.57 1.18 -9.34
C ASP A 147 -12.97 -0.30 -9.40
N PHE A 148 -12.95 -0.90 -10.59
CA PHE A 148 -13.27 -2.33 -10.73
C PHE A 148 -12.13 -3.27 -10.28
N GLY A 149 -11.01 -2.74 -9.78
CA GLY A 149 -9.92 -3.51 -9.22
C GLY A 149 -9.28 -4.44 -10.24
N ARG A 150 -9.10 -5.72 -9.86
CA ARG A 150 -8.44 -6.75 -10.67
C ARG A 150 -9.08 -6.94 -12.05
N PHE A 151 -10.40 -6.74 -12.17
CA PHE A 151 -11.11 -6.80 -13.46
C PHE A 151 -10.45 -5.95 -14.56
N ARG A 152 -9.86 -4.80 -14.22
CA ARG A 152 -9.22 -3.90 -15.19
C ARG A 152 -8.06 -4.56 -15.93
N GLU A 153 -7.45 -5.59 -15.34
CA GLU A 153 -6.33 -6.33 -15.91
C GLU A 153 -6.77 -7.66 -16.53
N THR A 154 -7.87 -8.26 -16.06
CA THR A 154 -8.29 -9.61 -16.46
C THR A 154 -9.50 -9.64 -17.40
N ASN A 155 -10.38 -8.63 -17.33
CA ASN A 155 -11.71 -8.62 -17.94
C ASN A 155 -12.60 -9.81 -17.52
N VAL A 156 -12.33 -10.43 -16.37
CA VAL A 156 -13.11 -11.55 -15.83
C VAL A 156 -14.08 -11.03 -14.77
N GLU A 157 -15.37 -11.26 -14.96
CA GLU A 157 -16.39 -10.60 -14.12
C GLU A 157 -16.40 -11.05 -12.66
N THR A 158 -15.86 -12.23 -12.36
CA THR A 158 -15.66 -12.68 -10.97
C THR A 158 -14.49 -11.99 -10.27
N ASP A 159 -13.63 -11.27 -10.99
CA ASP A 159 -12.52 -10.49 -10.42
C ASP A 159 -12.90 -9.03 -10.13
N LYS A 160 -14.14 -8.65 -10.42
CA LYS A 160 -14.61 -7.28 -10.24
C LYS A 160 -14.63 -6.92 -8.75
N PHE A 161 -14.05 -5.77 -8.44
CA PHE A 161 -13.83 -5.28 -7.07
C PHE A 161 -12.87 -6.13 -6.23
N ALA A 162 -12.13 -7.06 -6.86
CA ALA A 162 -11.10 -7.82 -6.17
C ALA A 162 -9.80 -7.01 -6.09
N PHE A 163 -9.19 -6.97 -4.91
CA PHE A 163 -7.92 -6.29 -4.67
C PHE A 163 -6.90 -7.26 -4.09
N ARG A 164 -5.62 -7.03 -4.39
CA ARG A 164 -4.54 -7.88 -3.91
C ARG A 164 -4.44 -7.80 -2.39
N THR A 165 -4.30 -8.93 -1.70
CA THR A 165 -3.98 -8.97 -0.26
C THR A 165 -2.65 -8.23 -0.02
N PRO A 166 -2.63 -7.10 0.71
CA PRO A 166 -1.37 -6.44 1.04
C PRO A 166 -0.61 -7.23 2.11
N HIS A 167 0.72 -7.04 2.17
CA HIS A 167 1.50 -7.49 3.32
C HIS A 167 1.12 -6.69 4.57
N LEU A 168 1.18 -7.33 5.75
CA LEU A 168 0.88 -6.66 7.04
C LEU A 168 2.13 -6.23 7.81
N THR A 169 3.33 -6.46 7.28
CA THR A 169 4.56 -5.93 7.86
C THR A 169 4.51 -4.40 7.90
N ASN A 170 4.83 -3.82 9.05
CA ASN A 170 4.80 -2.37 9.32
C ASN A 170 3.41 -1.71 9.17
N ILE A 171 2.32 -2.47 9.19
CA ILE A 171 0.96 -1.97 8.98
C ILE A 171 0.59 -0.79 9.90
N GLU A 172 1.11 -0.75 11.13
CA GLU A 172 0.81 0.33 12.09
C GLU A 172 1.16 1.74 11.59
N VAL A 173 2.17 1.87 10.71
CA VAL A 173 2.68 3.18 10.26
C VAL A 173 2.26 3.50 8.83
N THR A 174 1.22 2.84 8.31
CA THR A 174 0.77 2.99 6.92
C THR A 174 -0.69 3.43 6.80
N ALA A 175 -1.24 4.04 7.85
CA ALA A 175 -2.57 4.67 7.78
C ALA A 175 -2.60 5.77 6.70
N PRO A 176 -3.75 6.02 6.05
CA PRO A 176 -5.01 5.29 6.19
C PRO A 176 -5.01 3.92 5.48
N TYR A 177 -5.98 3.07 5.82
CA TYR A 177 -6.09 1.67 5.41
C TYR A 177 -7.13 1.45 4.31
N GLY A 178 -6.95 0.38 3.54
CA GLY A 178 -7.72 0.07 2.34
C GLY A 178 -7.01 0.53 1.05
N HIS A 179 -7.45 0.03 -0.10
CA HIS A 179 -6.85 0.36 -1.40
C HIS A 179 -6.95 1.85 -1.79
N ASP A 180 -7.88 2.57 -1.17
CA ASP A 180 -8.22 3.98 -1.38
C ASP A 180 -8.12 4.82 -0.10
N GLY A 181 -7.69 4.21 1.02
CA GLY A 181 -7.56 4.90 2.30
C GLY A 181 -8.88 5.14 3.03
N ALA A 182 -9.89 4.30 2.83
CA ALA A 182 -11.22 4.43 3.44
C ALA A 182 -11.24 4.46 4.98
N PHE A 183 -10.26 3.87 5.67
CA PHE A 183 -10.26 3.74 7.12
C PHE A 183 -9.06 4.42 7.77
N ALA A 184 -9.29 5.30 8.75
CA ALA A 184 -8.20 5.98 9.46
C ALA A 184 -7.48 5.10 10.50
N THR A 185 -8.15 4.07 11.02
CA THR A 185 -7.66 3.27 12.16
C THR A 185 -7.63 1.77 11.86
N LEU A 186 -6.78 1.03 12.58
CA LEU A 186 -6.71 -0.43 12.47
C LEU A 186 -8.01 -1.07 12.96
N GLU A 187 -8.60 -0.51 14.02
CA GLU A 187 -9.87 -0.92 14.60
C GLU A 187 -10.97 -0.93 13.52
N ALA A 188 -11.16 0.19 12.82
CA ALA A 188 -12.23 0.32 11.84
C ALA A 188 -12.05 -0.63 10.65
N VAL A 189 -10.82 -0.80 10.14
CA VAL A 189 -10.57 -1.73 9.04
C VAL A 189 -10.70 -3.19 9.49
N ILE A 190 -10.33 -3.54 10.72
CA ILE A 190 -10.57 -4.90 11.26
C ILE A 190 -12.07 -5.17 11.38
N GLU A 191 -12.83 -4.24 11.96
CA GLU A 191 -14.29 -4.39 12.09
C GLU A 191 -14.95 -4.57 10.73
N HIS A 192 -14.46 -3.86 9.70
CA HIS A 192 -14.89 -4.06 8.32
C HIS A 192 -14.63 -5.49 7.82
N HIS A 193 -13.44 -6.05 8.05
CA HIS A 193 -13.16 -7.44 7.64
C HIS A 193 -14.07 -8.45 8.35
N LEU A 194 -14.41 -8.21 9.61
CA LEU A 194 -15.24 -9.14 10.39
C LEU A 194 -16.74 -9.02 10.04
N ASN A 195 -17.20 -7.84 9.66
CA ASN A 195 -18.59 -7.61 9.26
C ASN A 195 -18.74 -6.44 8.26
N PRO A 196 -18.49 -6.68 6.95
CA PRO A 196 -18.54 -5.63 5.94
C PRO A 196 -19.90 -4.95 5.84
N GLU A 197 -21.00 -5.71 5.94
CA GLU A 197 -22.35 -5.16 5.80
C GLU A 197 -22.68 -4.14 6.90
N VAL A 198 -22.41 -4.47 8.16
CA VAL A 198 -22.62 -3.54 9.28
C VAL A 198 -21.62 -2.38 9.22
N SER A 199 -20.37 -2.65 8.87
CA SER A 199 -19.34 -1.62 8.71
C SER A 199 -19.72 -0.59 7.65
N ILE A 200 -20.18 -1.03 6.47
CA ILE A 200 -20.62 -0.16 5.38
C ILE A 200 -21.87 0.63 5.78
N ALA A 201 -22.84 0.00 6.44
CA ALA A 201 -24.05 0.68 6.89
C ALA A 201 -23.78 1.81 7.90
N ASN A 202 -22.71 1.67 8.68
CA ASN A 202 -22.29 2.65 9.69
C ASN A 202 -21.11 3.54 9.22
N TYR A 203 -20.67 3.43 7.97
CA TYR A 203 -19.51 4.14 7.47
C TYR A 203 -19.77 5.65 7.40
N ASP A 204 -18.93 6.45 8.05
CA ASP A 204 -18.98 7.91 8.01
C ASP A 204 -17.87 8.45 7.08
N PRO A 205 -18.22 9.00 5.90
CA PRO A 205 -17.24 9.56 4.98
C PRO A 205 -16.60 10.86 5.48
N SER A 206 -17.05 11.45 6.59
CA SER A 206 -16.46 12.66 7.16
C SER A 206 -15.12 12.44 7.86
N ASP A 207 -14.79 11.19 8.20
CA ASP A 207 -13.51 10.78 8.77
C ASP A 207 -12.38 10.66 7.73
N VAL A 208 -12.71 10.79 6.44
CA VAL A 208 -11.75 10.71 5.34
C VAL A 208 -10.93 12.00 5.24
N GLN A 209 -9.68 11.90 4.80
CA GLN A 209 -8.79 13.04 4.62
C GLN A 209 -9.41 14.16 3.73
N PRO A 210 -9.14 15.45 4.06
CA PRO A 210 -9.61 16.57 3.25
C PRO A 210 -9.21 16.46 1.78
N GLY A 211 -10.15 16.75 0.88
CA GLY A 211 -9.93 16.74 -0.57
C GLY A 211 -10.20 15.40 -1.24
N ILE A 212 -10.53 14.34 -0.49
CA ILE A 212 -11.01 13.09 -1.06
C ILE A 212 -12.50 13.21 -1.43
N GLN A 213 -12.83 12.80 -2.65
CA GLN A 213 -14.20 12.81 -3.15
C GLN A 213 -15.01 11.69 -2.50
N THR A 214 -16.19 12.00 -1.97
CA THR A 214 -17.08 11.00 -1.36
C THR A 214 -18.47 10.97 -2.03
N THR A 215 -18.70 11.75 -3.09
CA THR A 215 -20.06 11.92 -3.66
C THR A 215 -20.73 10.64 -4.15
N HIS A 216 -19.97 9.65 -4.63
CA HIS A 216 -20.50 8.40 -5.20
C HIS A 216 -20.28 7.18 -4.31
N TRP A 217 -19.72 7.35 -3.10
CA TRP A 217 -19.21 6.23 -2.30
C TRP A 217 -20.30 5.20 -2.00
N VAL A 218 -21.52 5.64 -1.66
CA VAL A 218 -22.63 4.75 -1.30
C VAL A 218 -22.97 3.80 -2.46
N ASN A 219 -23.16 4.35 -3.66
CA ASN A 219 -23.54 3.55 -4.83
C ASN A 219 -22.43 2.59 -5.25
N ASN A 220 -21.18 3.05 -5.24
CA ASN A 220 -20.04 2.23 -5.65
C ASN A 220 -19.75 1.12 -4.63
N THR A 221 -19.87 1.43 -3.34
CA THR A 221 -19.69 0.45 -2.26
C THR A 221 -20.79 -0.60 -2.27
N ASN A 222 -22.05 -0.21 -2.51
CA ASN A 222 -23.15 -1.18 -2.59
C ASN A 222 -22.98 -2.16 -3.76
N GLN A 223 -22.45 -1.71 -4.91
CA GLN A 223 -22.10 -2.63 -6.00
C GLN A 223 -21.04 -3.65 -5.58
N ALA A 224 -19.99 -3.22 -4.87
CA ALA A 224 -18.97 -4.14 -4.36
C ALA A 224 -19.54 -5.10 -3.29
N LEU A 225 -20.44 -4.62 -2.43
CA LEU A 225 -21.13 -5.42 -1.42
C LEU A 225 -22.04 -6.46 -2.04
N ASP A 226 -22.77 -6.13 -3.10
CA ASP A 226 -23.61 -7.09 -3.82
C ASP A 226 -22.77 -8.23 -4.42
N VAL A 227 -21.61 -7.91 -5.02
CA VAL A 227 -20.69 -8.93 -5.54
C VAL A 227 -20.11 -9.78 -4.41
N LEU A 228 -19.73 -9.18 -3.28
CA LEU A 228 -19.28 -9.92 -2.10
C LEU A 228 -20.36 -10.90 -1.62
N LYS A 229 -21.60 -10.44 -1.44
CA LYS A 229 -22.72 -11.26 -0.98
C LYS A 229 -22.97 -12.43 -1.93
N MET A 230 -23.00 -12.19 -3.24
CA MET A 230 -23.11 -13.26 -4.24
C MET A 230 -21.96 -14.28 -4.14
N ASN A 231 -20.74 -13.84 -3.84
CA ASN A 231 -19.60 -14.74 -3.65
C ASN A 231 -19.67 -15.53 -2.34
N MET A 232 -20.17 -14.92 -1.26
CA MET A 232 -20.42 -15.62 0.00
C MET A 232 -21.50 -16.70 -0.18
N ASP A 233 -22.63 -16.37 -0.80
CA ASP A 233 -23.74 -17.30 -1.07
C ASP A 233 -23.32 -18.46 -1.98
N ALA A 234 -22.43 -18.20 -2.94
CA ALA A 234 -21.86 -19.21 -3.82
C ALA A 234 -20.69 -20.01 -3.22
N GLY A 235 -20.27 -19.73 -1.98
CA GLY A 235 -19.13 -20.38 -1.33
C GLY A 235 -17.78 -20.08 -1.99
N ARG A 236 -17.66 -18.95 -2.70
CA ARG A 236 -16.44 -18.48 -3.37
C ARG A 236 -15.63 -17.49 -2.54
N SER A 237 -16.24 -16.90 -1.52
CA SER A 237 -15.56 -16.00 -0.57
C SER A 237 -14.94 -16.80 0.57
N LEU A 238 -13.72 -16.43 0.96
CA LEU A 238 -13.12 -16.88 2.23
C LEU A 238 -13.65 -16.08 3.43
N LEU A 239 -14.23 -14.91 3.18
CA LEU A 239 -14.76 -14.04 4.21
C LEU A 239 -16.06 -14.61 4.78
N THR A 240 -16.19 -14.57 6.11
CA THR A 240 -17.44 -14.89 6.81
C THR A 240 -17.75 -13.80 7.81
N THR A 241 -19.03 -13.55 8.09
CA THR A 241 -19.42 -12.61 9.15
C THR A 241 -19.12 -13.21 10.52
N ILE A 242 -18.41 -12.48 11.36
CA ILE A 242 -18.01 -12.91 12.70
C ILE A 242 -18.42 -11.85 13.72
N ASP A 243 -19.06 -12.28 14.80
CA ASP A 243 -19.31 -11.41 15.96
C ASP A 243 -18.02 -11.22 16.75
N PHE A 244 -17.81 -10.01 17.28
CA PHE A 244 -16.60 -9.65 18.00
C PHE A 244 -16.90 -8.77 19.22
N SER A 245 -15.99 -8.78 20.18
CA SER A 245 -15.96 -7.83 21.29
C SER A 245 -14.88 -6.76 21.07
N VAL A 246 -15.05 -5.60 21.73
CA VAL A 246 -14.04 -4.52 21.74
C VAL A 246 -12.67 -5.03 22.25
N GLU A 247 -12.67 -5.98 23.19
CA GLU A 247 -11.43 -6.56 23.69
C GLU A 247 -10.73 -7.43 22.62
N GLN A 248 -11.47 -8.20 21.83
CA GLN A 248 -10.89 -8.99 20.74
C GLN A 248 -10.32 -8.08 19.63
N ILE A 249 -10.99 -6.98 19.30
CA ILE A 249 -10.45 -5.97 18.36
C ILE A 249 -9.16 -5.38 18.91
N THR A 250 -9.14 -4.99 20.19
CA THR A 250 -7.95 -4.45 20.87
C THR A 250 -6.77 -5.42 20.82
N GLN A 251 -7.04 -6.71 21.07
CA GLN A 251 -6.04 -7.79 20.97
C GLN A 251 -5.48 -7.92 19.56
N LEU A 252 -6.36 -7.93 18.56
CA LEU A 252 -5.94 -8.05 17.16
C LEU A 252 -5.12 -6.84 16.72
N VAL A 253 -5.52 -5.62 17.10
CA VAL A 253 -4.71 -4.41 16.88
C VAL A 253 -3.35 -4.51 17.54
N ALA A 254 -3.28 -4.97 18.80
CA ALA A 254 -2.00 -5.16 19.48
C ALA A 254 -1.08 -6.11 18.70
N PHE A 255 -1.63 -7.21 18.18
CA PHE A 255 -0.90 -8.15 17.33
C PHE A 255 -0.45 -7.54 16.00
N LEU A 256 -1.29 -6.76 15.31
CA LEU A 256 -0.89 -6.08 14.08
C LEU A 256 0.22 -5.06 14.33
N LYS A 257 0.20 -4.35 15.46
CA LYS A 257 1.30 -3.47 15.88
C LYS A 257 2.59 -4.23 16.19
N ALA A 258 2.51 -5.50 16.58
CA ALA A 258 3.67 -6.38 16.74
C ALA A 258 4.36 -6.73 15.41
N GLN A 259 3.75 -6.40 14.27
CA GLN A 259 4.35 -6.55 12.93
C GLN A 259 5.24 -5.38 12.52
N THR A 260 5.36 -4.35 13.36
CA THR A 260 6.12 -3.14 13.05
C THR A 260 7.57 -3.29 13.50
N ASP A 261 8.50 -3.12 12.57
CA ASP A 261 9.91 -2.93 12.87
C ASP A 261 10.09 -1.58 13.57
N PRO A 262 10.65 -1.52 14.81
CA PRO A 262 10.85 -0.26 15.52
C PRO A 262 11.62 0.81 14.72
N CYS A 263 12.45 0.40 13.76
CA CYS A 263 13.16 1.30 12.85
C CYS A 263 12.21 2.21 12.07
N THR A 264 10.99 1.76 11.75
CA THR A 264 10.04 2.60 10.99
C THR A 264 9.51 3.79 11.79
N LYS A 265 9.71 3.81 13.10
CA LYS A 265 9.34 4.90 14.00
C LYS A 265 10.54 5.68 14.52
N ASP A 266 11.75 5.29 14.12
CA ASP A 266 12.98 5.96 14.53
C ASP A 266 13.56 6.75 13.35
N HIS A 267 13.53 8.07 13.47
CA HIS A 267 14.12 8.97 12.49
C HIS A 267 15.59 8.66 12.20
N ASN A 268 16.39 8.35 13.23
CA ASN A 268 17.80 8.03 13.06
C ASN A 268 18.01 6.73 12.29
N CYS A 269 17.04 5.81 12.36
CA CYS A 269 17.08 4.59 11.60
C CYS A 269 16.68 4.82 10.14
N LEU A 270 15.67 5.67 9.88
CA LEU A 270 15.19 5.96 8.53
C LEU A 270 16.08 6.96 7.75
N ILE A 271 16.84 7.82 8.44
CA ILE A 271 17.60 8.92 7.80
C ILE A 271 18.59 8.44 6.75
N LYS A 272 19.05 7.18 6.80
CA LYS A 272 19.92 6.59 5.77
C LYS A 272 19.28 6.51 4.37
N TRP A 273 17.94 6.57 4.29
CA TRP A 273 17.19 6.56 3.04
C TRP A 273 16.58 7.91 2.69
N VAL A 274 16.63 8.88 3.61
CA VAL A 274 16.12 10.24 3.38
C VAL A 274 17.30 11.12 2.95
N PRO A 275 17.34 11.59 1.70
CA PRO A 275 18.43 12.46 1.25
C PRO A 275 18.43 13.77 2.04
N ALA A 276 19.61 14.19 2.50
CA ALA A 276 19.77 15.48 3.15
C ALA A 276 19.47 16.63 2.16
N PRO A 277 19.07 17.84 2.61
CA PRO A 277 18.82 18.97 1.71
C PRO A 277 20.01 19.32 0.80
N THR A 278 21.24 19.09 1.27
CA THR A 278 22.46 19.27 0.47
C THR A 278 22.61 18.24 -0.66
N MET A 279 21.86 17.14 -0.60
CA MET A 279 21.84 16.07 -1.60
C MET A 279 20.74 16.27 -2.64
N ASP A 280 19.98 17.37 -2.60
CA ASP A 280 18.97 17.69 -3.62
C ASP A 280 19.63 17.87 -4.99
N ALA A 281 19.34 16.97 -5.93
CA ALA A 281 19.97 16.94 -7.24
C ALA A 281 19.39 18.00 -8.20
N ASP A 282 18.18 18.47 -7.96
CA ASP A 282 17.42 19.23 -8.94
C ASP A 282 16.47 20.31 -8.39
N ASN A 283 16.58 20.62 -7.10
CA ASN A 283 15.71 21.55 -6.37
C ASN A 283 14.25 21.07 -6.29
N THR A 284 14.01 19.76 -6.43
CA THR A 284 12.67 19.17 -6.32
C THR A 284 12.54 18.19 -5.15
N LEU A 285 13.49 18.20 -4.20
CA LEU A 285 13.39 17.39 -3.00
C LEU A 285 12.11 17.73 -2.23
N LEU A 286 11.27 16.73 -2.02
CA LEU A 286 10.10 16.85 -1.17
C LEU A 286 10.55 16.86 0.29
N ILE A 287 10.40 18.02 0.94
CA ILE A 287 10.67 18.17 2.37
C ILE A 287 9.39 17.79 3.12
N ALA A 288 9.39 16.61 3.72
CA ALA A 288 8.33 16.22 4.63
C ALA A 288 8.47 17.03 5.93
N GLU A 289 7.47 17.85 6.24
CA GLU A 289 7.33 18.45 7.57
C GLU A 289 6.69 17.41 8.49
N PHE A 290 7.51 16.76 9.31
CA PHE A 290 6.99 15.94 10.41
C PHE A 290 6.54 16.90 11.52
N GLN A 291 5.24 16.90 11.84
CA GLN A 291 4.75 17.58 13.04
C GLN A 291 5.28 16.82 14.26
N GLU A 292 5.98 17.53 15.15
CA GLU A 292 6.44 17.00 16.46
C GLU A 292 5.28 16.62 17.38
#